data_AF-A0A0T6AYU9-F1
#
_entry.id   AF-A0A0T6AYU9-F1
#
_cell.length_a   1.000
_cell.length_b   1.000
_cell.length_c   1.000
_cell.angle_alpha   90.00
_cell.angle_beta   90.00
_cell.angle_gamma   90.00
#
_symmetry.space_group_name_H-M   'P 1'
#
loop_
_entity.id
_entity.type
_entity.pdbx_description
1 polymer ?
#
loop_
_entity_poly.entity_id
_entity_poly.type
_entity_poly.pdbx_seq_one_letter_code
_entity_poly.pdbx_strand_id
1 'polypeptide(L)'
;LTQSRLSYHSLQWATSVNCNFRLKPKNKRDGIMVVIQELSFRKNESTQECIDYIQFKPEKGKPSHRICGYLNARSIMSSQLEAFDTTSKENSYISSDGGDLDVSVYISKQALKPDETTTINIIFTIYNYCFYSPSDYMPCLNSREYCIHKNFFFDGVINCPFFGCVDEKGCNEVLITSNSVGNKVLIGSATTLVFTFMLFIVCLYICRKQRKFCWSDNFASPNTTTQTQPTRVIEMNESSVQPPNTAAALPSNDQEDKDLPPSYESLFPSR
;
A
#
# COMPACT_ATOMS: atom_id res chain seq x y z
N LEU A 1 8.61 -12.89 5.64
CA LEU A 1 7.14 -12.87 5.78
C LEU A 1 6.58 -12.24 4.51
N THR A 2 5.96 -13.04 3.65
CA THR A 2 5.34 -12.58 2.41
C THR A 2 3.90 -12.18 2.70
N GLN A 3 3.63 -10.88 2.79
CA GLN A 3 2.28 -10.34 2.89
C GLN A 3 1.69 -10.27 1.48
N SER A 4 0.73 -11.13 1.18
CA SER A 4 0.01 -11.10 -0.09
C SER A 4 -1.22 -10.21 0.05
N ARG A 5 -1.20 -9.04 -0.58
CA ARG A 5 -2.34 -8.11 -0.62
C ARG A 5 -3.15 -8.41 -1.89
N LEU A 6 -4.38 -8.89 -1.73
CA LEU A 6 -5.32 -9.01 -2.85
C LEU A 6 -5.74 -7.59 -3.25
N SER A 7 -5.50 -7.23 -4.51
CA SER A 7 -5.72 -5.90 -5.09
C SER A 7 -7.19 -5.48 -5.05
N TYR A 8 -7.44 -4.16 -5.01
CA TYR A 8 -8.77 -3.56 -5.11
C TYR A 8 -9.49 -4.02 -6.38
N HIS A 9 -10.59 -4.75 -6.23
CA HIS A 9 -11.50 -5.10 -7.31
C HIS A 9 -12.88 -4.52 -7.00
N SER A 10 -13.42 -3.65 -7.87
CA SER A 10 -14.83 -3.27 -7.80
C SER A 10 -15.66 -4.44 -8.32
N LEU A 11 -16.10 -5.31 -7.42
CA LEU A 11 -16.74 -6.56 -7.81
C LEU A 11 -18.27 -6.40 -7.82
N GLN A 12 -18.82 -6.22 -9.02
CA GLN A 12 -20.18 -6.67 -9.30
C GLN A 12 -20.14 -8.19 -9.46
N TRP A 13 -20.37 -8.91 -8.36
CA TRP A 13 -20.32 -10.37 -8.36
C TRP A 13 -21.51 -10.95 -9.13
N ALA A 14 -21.28 -11.46 -10.34
CA ALA A 14 -22.28 -12.20 -11.09
C ALA A 14 -22.64 -13.55 -10.44
N THR A 15 -21.78 -14.05 -9.55
CA THR A 15 -21.92 -15.32 -8.83
C THR A 15 -21.47 -15.19 -7.39
N SER A 16 -21.98 -16.05 -6.51
CA SER A 16 -21.53 -16.07 -5.13
C SER A 16 -20.11 -16.60 -5.06
N VAL A 17 -19.32 -16.02 -4.18
CA VAL A 17 -17.90 -16.34 -3.99
C VAL A 17 -17.79 -17.26 -2.80
N ASN A 18 -17.03 -18.33 -2.99
CA ASN A 18 -16.67 -19.21 -1.90
C ASN A 18 -15.16 -19.44 -1.95
N CYS A 19 -14.44 -18.80 -1.03
CA CYS A 19 -13.01 -18.94 -0.88
C CYS A 19 -12.74 -19.89 0.27
N ASN A 20 -12.15 -21.04 -0.04
CA ASN A 20 -11.72 -22.02 0.96
C ASN A 20 -10.21 -22.13 0.92
N PHE A 21 -9.58 -22.00 2.07
CA PHE A 21 -8.15 -22.25 2.22
C PHE A 21 -7.87 -23.00 3.51
N ARG A 22 -6.78 -23.77 3.49
CA ARG A 22 -6.37 -24.61 4.60
C ARG A 22 -5.02 -24.12 5.13
N LEU A 23 -4.98 -23.86 6.42
CA LEU A 23 -3.75 -23.50 7.13
C LEU A 23 -3.17 -24.76 7.75
N LYS A 24 -1.89 -25.01 7.49
CA LYS A 24 -1.17 -26.17 8.00
C LYS A 24 0.04 -25.69 8.81
N PRO A 25 0.04 -25.84 10.14
CA PRO A 25 1.20 -25.50 10.94
C PRO A 25 2.36 -26.45 10.59
N LYS A 26 3.59 -25.96 10.65
CA LYS A 26 4.78 -26.76 10.32
C LYS A 26 4.91 -27.98 11.24
N ASN A 27 4.55 -27.82 12.51
CA ASN A 27 4.51 -28.90 13.49
C ASN A 27 3.06 -29.16 13.90
N LYS A 28 2.66 -30.44 13.89
CA LYS A 28 1.28 -30.86 14.18
C LYS A 28 0.83 -30.60 15.62
N ARG A 29 1.79 -30.34 16.52
CA ARG A 29 1.51 -29.99 17.93
C ARG A 29 1.26 -28.50 18.13
N ASP A 30 1.57 -27.67 17.14
CA ASP A 30 1.36 -26.24 17.23
C ASP A 30 -0.13 -25.95 16.96
N GLY A 31 -0.71 -25.03 17.73
CA GLY A 31 -2.07 -24.55 17.52
C GLY A 31 -2.10 -23.29 16.64
N ILE A 32 -3.29 -22.92 16.18
CA ILE A 32 -3.51 -21.71 15.40
C ILE A 32 -4.51 -20.82 16.14
N MET A 33 -4.11 -19.58 16.40
CA MET A 33 -4.98 -18.48 16.78
C MET A 33 -5.40 -17.72 15.55
N VAL A 34 -6.66 -17.32 15.54
CA VAL A 34 -7.23 -16.47 14.52
C VAL A 34 -7.78 -15.22 15.20
N VAL A 35 -7.39 -14.05 14.70
CA VAL A 35 -7.95 -12.77 15.10
C VAL A 35 -8.43 -12.03 13.87
N ILE A 36 -9.72 -11.73 13.83
CA ILE A 36 -10.34 -10.88 12.83
C ILE A 36 -10.10 -9.44 13.26
N GLN A 37 -9.18 -8.76 12.57
CA GLN A 37 -8.82 -7.36 12.84
C GLN A 37 -9.95 -6.43 12.45
N GLU A 38 -10.53 -6.69 11.28
CA GLU A 38 -11.60 -5.89 10.70
C GLU A 38 -12.50 -6.77 9.84
N LEU A 39 -13.79 -6.64 10.02
CA LEU A 39 -14.81 -7.31 9.21
C LEU A 39 -15.96 -6.35 8.96
N SER A 40 -16.46 -6.34 7.72
CA SER A 40 -17.71 -5.68 7.37
C SER A 40 -18.47 -6.58 6.41
N PHE A 41 -19.22 -7.54 6.96
CA PHE A 41 -19.96 -8.55 6.20
C PHE A 41 -21.46 -8.37 6.41
N ARG A 42 -22.24 -8.56 5.34
CA ARG A 42 -23.68 -8.33 5.42
C ARG A 42 -24.38 -9.37 6.27
N LYS A 43 -25.36 -8.90 7.02
CA LYS A 43 -26.23 -9.69 7.89
C LYS A 43 -27.66 -9.27 7.60
N ASN A 44 -28.58 -10.22 7.63
CA ASN A 44 -30.01 -9.93 7.52
C ASN A 44 -30.47 -9.24 8.81
N GLU A 45 -30.98 -8.03 8.71
CA GLU A 45 -31.40 -7.23 9.87
C GLU A 45 -32.56 -7.88 10.63
N SER A 46 -33.49 -8.53 9.93
CA SER A 46 -34.68 -9.14 10.53
C SER A 46 -34.37 -10.48 11.18
N THR A 47 -33.62 -11.36 10.51
CA THR A 47 -33.35 -12.72 11.02
C THR A 47 -32.06 -12.83 11.81
N GLN A 48 -31.21 -11.79 11.78
CA GLN A 48 -29.86 -11.82 12.33
C GLN A 48 -28.99 -12.96 11.75
N GLU A 49 -29.32 -13.47 10.57
CA GLU A 49 -28.51 -14.47 9.89
C GLU A 49 -27.47 -13.82 8.98
N CYS A 50 -26.28 -14.43 8.89
CA CYS A 50 -25.21 -13.95 8.03
C CYS A 50 -25.51 -14.19 6.55
N ILE A 51 -25.47 -13.13 5.75
CA ILE A 51 -25.56 -13.20 4.28
C ILE A 51 -24.17 -13.53 3.71
N ASP A 52 -23.17 -12.76 4.15
CA ASP A 52 -21.75 -13.03 3.94
C ASP A 52 -21.17 -13.52 5.26
N TYR A 53 -20.27 -14.50 5.25
CA TYR A 53 -19.73 -15.05 6.49
C TYR A 53 -18.31 -15.61 6.35
N ILE A 54 -17.63 -15.66 7.49
CA ILE A 54 -16.43 -16.47 7.70
C ILE A 54 -16.80 -17.63 8.62
N GLN A 55 -16.27 -18.81 8.34
CA GLN A 55 -16.41 -19.99 9.19
C GLN A 55 -15.08 -20.71 9.31
N PHE A 56 -14.75 -21.12 10.52
CA PHE A 56 -13.53 -21.86 10.85
C PHE A 56 -13.90 -23.31 11.14
N LYS A 57 -13.15 -24.26 10.59
CA LYS A 57 -13.35 -25.67 10.85
C LYS A 57 -12.01 -26.34 11.13
N PRO A 58 -11.78 -26.84 12.36
CA PRO A 58 -10.58 -27.60 12.65
C PRO A 58 -10.67 -28.96 11.95
N GLU A 59 -9.51 -29.56 11.64
CA GLU A 59 -9.45 -30.89 11.02
C GLU A 59 -10.28 -31.94 11.79
N LYS A 60 -10.22 -31.86 13.12
CA LYS A 60 -10.95 -32.73 14.04
C LYS A 60 -11.92 -31.91 14.89
N GLY A 61 -13.05 -31.55 14.32
CA GLY A 61 -14.09 -30.91 15.12
C GLY A 61 -15.26 -30.40 14.29
N LYS A 62 -16.17 -29.73 15.00
CA LYS A 62 -17.31 -29.08 14.38
C LYS A 62 -16.90 -27.70 13.84
N PRO A 63 -17.47 -27.27 12.70
CA PRO A 63 -17.31 -25.89 12.26
C PRO A 63 -17.77 -24.92 13.34
N SER A 64 -17.10 -23.78 13.44
CA SER A 64 -17.52 -22.64 14.24
C SER A 64 -18.89 -22.14 13.77
N HIS A 65 -19.51 -21.28 14.57
CA HIS A 65 -20.61 -20.47 14.06
C HIS A 65 -20.13 -19.58 12.91
N ARG A 66 -21.08 -19.11 12.10
CA ARG A 66 -20.82 -18.17 11.01
C ARG A 66 -20.61 -16.77 11.61
N ILE A 67 -19.51 -16.13 11.24
CA ILE A 67 -19.13 -14.81 11.73
C ILE A 67 -19.40 -13.79 10.62
N CYS A 68 -20.12 -12.72 10.95
CA CYS A 68 -20.49 -11.64 10.04
C CYS A 68 -20.80 -10.34 10.81
N GLY A 69 -21.19 -9.29 10.09
CA GLY A 69 -21.44 -7.97 10.64
C GLY A 69 -20.19 -7.09 10.62
N TYR A 70 -20.26 -5.99 11.37
CA TYR A 70 -19.14 -5.09 11.55
C TYR A 70 -18.35 -5.49 12.80
N LEU A 71 -17.07 -5.84 12.63
CA LEU A 71 -16.15 -6.17 13.72
C LEU A 71 -14.88 -5.34 13.59
N ASN A 72 -14.41 -4.83 14.72
CA ASN A 72 -13.11 -4.18 14.82
C ASN A 72 -12.41 -4.72 16.08
N ALA A 73 -11.25 -5.37 15.89
CA ALA A 73 -10.54 -6.03 16.97
C ALA A 73 -10.17 -5.07 18.11
N ARG A 74 -9.66 -3.88 17.79
CA ARG A 74 -9.29 -2.88 18.80
C ARG A 74 -10.49 -2.48 19.63
N SER A 75 -11.63 -2.21 19.00
CA SER A 75 -12.86 -1.87 19.70
C SER A 75 -13.33 -3.02 20.61
N ILE A 76 -13.42 -4.24 20.07
CA ILE A 76 -13.93 -5.41 20.80
C ILE A 76 -13.01 -5.78 21.97
N MET A 77 -11.70 -5.75 21.74
CA MET A 77 -10.69 -6.16 22.72
C MET A 77 -10.33 -5.05 23.71
N SER A 78 -10.73 -3.80 23.47
CA SER A 78 -10.45 -2.65 24.38
C SER A 78 -11.19 -2.72 25.71
N SER A 79 -12.26 -3.51 25.82
CA SER A 79 -13.06 -3.59 27.03
C SER A 79 -12.22 -4.11 28.21
N GLN A 80 -11.92 -3.21 29.17
CA GLN A 80 -11.21 -3.52 30.41
C GLN A 80 -12.07 -4.24 31.44
N LEU A 81 -13.38 -4.38 31.21
CA LEU A 81 -14.33 -4.79 32.24
C LEU A 81 -14.29 -6.28 32.59
N GLU A 82 -13.67 -7.13 31.76
CA GLU A 82 -13.58 -8.58 32.04
C GLU A 82 -12.21 -9.16 31.66
N ALA A 83 -11.14 -8.65 32.26
CA ALA A 83 -9.77 -9.18 32.11
C ALA A 83 -9.57 -10.63 32.62
N PHE A 84 -10.63 -11.32 33.05
CA PHE A 84 -10.60 -12.68 33.56
C PHE A 84 -11.37 -13.68 32.71
N ASP A 85 -12.03 -13.25 31.63
CA ASP A 85 -12.73 -14.17 30.74
C ASP A 85 -11.73 -14.76 29.74
N THR A 86 -11.44 -16.05 29.91
CA THR A 86 -10.57 -16.85 29.04
C THR A 86 -11.26 -17.28 27.74
N THR A 87 -12.51 -16.89 27.50
CA THR A 87 -13.22 -17.27 26.28
C THR A 87 -12.82 -16.40 25.08
N SER A 88 -12.44 -17.08 24.00
CA SER A 88 -12.24 -16.51 22.67
C SER A 88 -13.46 -15.67 22.27
N LYS A 89 -13.25 -14.38 22.01
CA LYS A 89 -14.31 -13.41 21.66
C LYS A 89 -14.86 -13.66 20.25
N GLU A 90 -15.99 -13.03 19.94
CA GLU A 90 -16.69 -13.11 18.65
C GLU A 90 -15.79 -12.85 17.43
N ASN A 91 -14.74 -12.04 17.59
CA ASN A 91 -13.78 -11.73 16.52
C ASN A 91 -12.57 -12.69 16.49
N SER A 92 -12.60 -13.79 17.22
CA SER A 92 -11.44 -14.68 17.35
C SER A 92 -11.81 -16.15 17.39
N TYR A 93 -10.85 -17.00 17.03
CA TYR A 93 -10.98 -18.45 17.08
C TYR A 93 -9.65 -19.06 17.49
N ILE A 94 -9.67 -20.05 18.39
CA ILE A 94 -8.49 -20.79 18.82
C ILE A 94 -8.69 -22.25 18.46
N SER A 95 -7.76 -22.81 17.67
CA SER A 95 -7.72 -24.25 17.38
C SER A 95 -6.81 -24.94 18.39
N SER A 96 -7.42 -25.59 19.40
CA SER A 96 -6.75 -26.22 20.54
C SER A 96 -6.04 -27.54 20.24
N ASP A 97 -6.51 -28.26 19.21
CA ASP A 97 -6.23 -29.70 19.08
C ASP A 97 -4.98 -30.02 18.24
N GLY A 98 -4.26 -28.98 17.81
CA GLY A 98 -3.15 -29.10 16.87
C GLY A 98 -3.62 -29.61 15.49
N GLY A 99 -3.00 -29.10 14.44
CA GLY A 99 -3.26 -29.55 13.07
C GLY A 99 -3.91 -28.52 12.16
N ASP A 100 -4.53 -29.01 11.10
CA ASP A 100 -4.96 -28.18 9.99
C ASP A 100 -6.24 -27.38 10.34
N LEU A 101 -6.30 -26.13 9.90
CA LEU A 101 -7.48 -25.27 10.04
C LEU A 101 -8.04 -24.93 8.66
N ASP A 102 -9.27 -25.34 8.38
CA ASP A 102 -10.02 -24.93 7.21
C ASP A 102 -10.73 -23.60 7.48
N VAL A 103 -10.56 -22.64 6.57
CA VAL A 103 -11.21 -21.33 6.61
C VAL A 103 -12.07 -21.20 5.37
N SER A 104 -13.36 -20.93 5.59
CA SER A 104 -14.36 -20.72 4.55
C SER A 104 -14.86 -19.29 4.60
N VAL A 105 -14.66 -18.53 3.52
CA VAL A 105 -15.20 -17.18 3.34
C VAL A 105 -16.23 -17.23 2.23
N TYR A 106 -17.48 -16.90 2.56
CA TYR A 106 -18.58 -16.86 1.62
C TYR A 106 -19.09 -15.43 1.45
N ILE A 107 -19.19 -14.99 0.20
CA ILE A 107 -19.76 -13.69 -0.18
C ILE A 107 -20.90 -13.94 -1.17
N SER A 108 -22.09 -13.47 -0.83
CA SER A 108 -23.28 -13.63 -1.65
C SER A 108 -23.22 -12.76 -2.91
N LYS A 109 -23.75 -13.28 -4.03
CA LYS A 109 -23.92 -12.55 -5.31
C LYS A 109 -24.83 -11.31 -5.23
N GLN A 110 -25.53 -11.12 -4.12
CA GLN A 110 -26.39 -9.94 -3.95
C GLN A 110 -25.55 -8.68 -4.10
N ALA A 111 -26.06 -7.66 -4.80
CA ALA A 111 -25.37 -6.39 -4.91
C ALA A 111 -25.26 -5.72 -3.53
N LEU A 112 -24.15 -5.04 -3.28
CA LEU A 112 -24.00 -4.18 -2.11
C LEU A 112 -24.93 -2.97 -2.27
N LYS A 113 -25.56 -2.54 -1.19
CA LYS A 113 -26.23 -1.23 -1.17
C LYS A 113 -25.18 -0.11 -1.27
N PRO A 114 -25.56 1.12 -1.70
CA PRO A 114 -24.60 2.21 -1.91
C PRO A 114 -23.74 2.58 -0.69
N ASP A 115 -24.22 2.29 0.51
CA ASP A 115 -23.60 2.53 1.81
C ASP A 115 -22.90 1.30 2.40
N GLU A 116 -23.02 0.14 1.77
CA GLU A 116 -22.43 -1.11 2.24
C GLU A 116 -21.04 -1.33 1.64
N THR A 117 -20.06 -1.61 2.51
CA THR A 117 -18.72 -2.01 2.09
C THR A 117 -18.40 -3.41 2.60
N THR A 118 -17.69 -4.20 1.80
CA THR A 118 -17.17 -5.50 2.23
C THR A 118 -15.68 -5.37 2.55
N THR A 119 -15.32 -5.63 3.80
CA THR A 119 -13.92 -5.61 4.25
C THR A 119 -13.64 -6.85 5.09
N ILE A 120 -12.45 -7.42 4.90
CA ILE A 120 -11.97 -8.62 5.59
C ILE A 120 -10.48 -8.48 5.87
N ASN A 121 -10.11 -8.51 7.13
CA ASN A 121 -8.73 -8.55 7.59
C ASN A 121 -8.60 -9.56 8.73
N ILE A 122 -7.91 -10.67 8.47
CA ILE A 122 -7.76 -11.79 9.39
C ILE A 122 -6.27 -12.08 9.58
N ILE A 123 -5.89 -12.26 10.83
CA ILE A 123 -4.54 -12.61 11.24
C ILE A 123 -4.55 -14.04 11.77
N PHE A 124 -3.59 -14.82 11.32
CA PHE A 124 -3.39 -16.19 11.73
C PHE A 124 -2.03 -16.29 12.40
N THR A 125 -2.03 -16.68 13.67
CA THR A 125 -0.82 -16.73 14.49
C THR A 125 -0.64 -18.13 15.03
N ILE A 126 0.53 -18.71 14.78
CA ILE A 126 0.89 -20.01 15.34
C ILE A 126 1.24 -19.81 16.81
N TYR A 127 0.68 -20.65 17.67
CA TYR A 127 0.99 -20.66 19.10
C TYR A 127 1.44 -22.03 19.57
N ASN A 128 2.18 -22.02 20.67
CA ASN A 128 2.62 -23.21 21.40
C ASN A 128 2.21 -23.10 22.87
N TYR A 129 2.16 -24.23 23.56
CA TYR A 129 2.04 -24.24 25.01
C TYR A 129 3.33 -23.71 25.65
N CYS A 130 3.21 -22.73 26.54
CA CYS A 130 4.39 -22.05 27.10
C CYS A 130 5.32 -22.99 27.88
N PHE A 131 4.80 -24.08 28.44
CA PHE A 131 5.61 -25.07 29.16
C PHE A 131 6.75 -25.66 28.31
N TYR A 132 6.51 -25.80 27.00
CA TYR A 132 7.48 -26.36 26.05
C TYR A 132 8.18 -25.29 25.21
N SER A 133 7.93 -24.01 25.51
CA SER A 133 8.31 -22.93 24.60
C SER A 133 9.76 -22.47 24.84
N PRO A 134 10.57 -22.32 23.78
CA PRO A 134 11.92 -21.78 23.89
C PRO A 134 11.90 -20.30 24.31
N SER A 135 13.06 -19.75 24.67
CA SER A 135 13.24 -18.37 25.17
C SER A 135 12.71 -17.26 24.26
N ASP A 136 12.37 -17.58 23.01
CA ASP A 136 11.88 -16.64 22.01
C ASP A 136 10.36 -16.50 21.95
N TYR A 137 9.63 -17.17 22.86
CA TYR A 137 8.18 -17.10 22.92
C TYR A 137 7.72 -16.36 24.17
N MET A 138 6.62 -15.63 24.05
CA MET A 138 6.02 -14.84 25.11
C MET A 138 4.53 -15.20 25.26
N PRO A 139 4.01 -15.22 26.50
CA PRO A 139 2.63 -15.62 26.77
C PRO A 139 1.63 -14.51 26.42
N CYS A 140 0.50 -14.90 25.81
CA CYS A 140 -0.65 -14.02 25.58
C CYS A 140 -1.50 -13.81 26.85
N LEU A 141 -1.40 -14.70 27.84
CA LEU A 141 -2.13 -14.65 29.11
C LEU A 141 -1.22 -15.05 30.27
N ASN A 142 -1.57 -14.59 31.47
CA ASN A 142 -0.89 -14.98 32.71
C ASN A 142 -0.96 -16.50 32.97
N SER A 143 -1.97 -17.19 32.45
CA SER A 143 -2.13 -18.65 32.56
C SER A 143 -1.03 -19.45 31.85
N ARG A 144 -0.19 -18.82 31.01
CA ARG A 144 0.89 -19.46 30.25
C ARG A 144 0.43 -20.66 29.40
N GLU A 145 -0.84 -20.69 29.03
CA GLU A 145 -1.37 -21.74 28.15
C GLU A 145 -0.99 -21.44 26.69
N TYR A 146 -0.99 -20.16 26.34
CA TYR A 146 -0.87 -19.67 24.97
C TYR A 146 0.38 -18.81 24.80
N CYS A 147 1.37 -19.29 24.07
CA CYS A 147 2.60 -18.58 23.77
C CYS A 147 2.81 -18.38 22.28
N ILE A 148 3.13 -17.16 21.87
CA ILE A 148 3.47 -16.80 20.49
C ILE A 148 4.90 -16.27 20.43
N HIS A 149 5.48 -16.23 19.24
CA HIS A 149 6.85 -15.73 19.06
C HIS A 149 6.95 -14.25 19.46
N LYS A 150 8.00 -13.87 20.19
CA LYS A 150 8.19 -12.51 20.74
C LYS A 150 8.17 -11.38 19.69
N ASN A 151 8.49 -11.70 18.43
CA ASN A 151 8.46 -10.72 17.34
C ASN A 151 7.04 -10.28 16.93
N PHE A 152 6.01 -11.00 17.38
CA PHE A 152 4.62 -10.61 17.19
C PHE A 152 4.11 -9.67 18.29
N PHE A 153 4.97 -9.32 19.26
CA PHE A 153 4.64 -8.29 20.25
C PHE A 153 5.13 -6.94 19.73
N PHE A 154 4.27 -5.93 19.85
CA PHE A 154 4.53 -4.55 19.42
C PHE A 154 4.78 -4.41 17.92
N ASP A 155 4.14 -5.25 17.10
CA ASP A 155 4.25 -5.22 15.64
C ASP A 155 3.11 -4.40 14.98
N GLY A 156 2.19 -3.87 15.78
CA GLY A 156 1.02 -3.11 15.34
C GLY A 156 -0.20 -3.98 15.04
N VAL A 157 -0.10 -5.30 15.21
CA VAL A 157 -1.12 -6.28 14.85
C VAL A 157 -1.53 -7.06 16.09
N ILE A 158 -2.84 -7.21 16.31
CA ILE A 158 -3.33 -7.98 17.46
C ILE A 158 -3.34 -9.47 17.14
N ASN A 159 -2.36 -10.20 17.63
CA ASN A 159 -2.18 -11.64 17.48
C ASN A 159 -2.86 -12.42 18.61
N CYS A 160 -2.87 -11.87 19.83
CA CYS A 160 -3.44 -12.54 20.99
C CYS A 160 -4.98 -12.36 21.03
N PRO A 161 -5.77 -13.44 21.07
CA PRO A 161 -7.24 -13.41 21.02
C PRO A 161 -7.89 -13.08 22.37
N PHE A 162 -7.29 -12.19 23.16
CA PHE A 162 -7.72 -11.87 24.53
C PHE A 162 -7.85 -10.36 24.75
N PHE A 163 -8.59 -9.97 25.78
CA PHE A 163 -8.81 -8.57 26.11
C PHE A 163 -7.51 -7.81 26.42
N GLY A 164 -7.55 -6.51 26.16
CA GLY A 164 -6.47 -5.58 26.48
C GLY A 164 -5.35 -5.51 25.44
N CYS A 165 -5.47 -6.25 24.32
CA CYS A 165 -4.45 -6.28 23.26
C CYS A 165 -3.06 -6.49 23.87
N VAL A 166 -2.93 -7.62 24.58
CA VAL A 166 -1.84 -7.93 25.52
C VAL A 166 -0.48 -7.88 24.84
N ASP A 167 -0.44 -8.25 23.57
CA ASP A 167 0.73 -8.20 22.70
C ASP A 167 1.13 -6.78 22.24
N GLU A 168 0.19 -5.84 22.23
CA GLU A 168 0.34 -4.50 21.67
C GLU A 168 0.46 -3.39 22.73
N LYS A 169 0.65 -3.74 24.01
CA LYS A 169 0.71 -2.78 25.15
C LYS A 169 -0.59 -1.98 25.32
N GLY A 170 -1.71 -2.53 24.88
CA GLY A 170 -3.02 -1.88 24.93
C GLY A 170 -3.69 -1.76 23.56
N CYS A 171 -5.00 -1.57 23.56
CA CYS A 171 -5.80 -1.49 22.32
C CYS A 171 -5.88 -0.09 21.72
N ASN A 172 -5.38 0.92 22.43
CA ASN A 172 -5.39 2.29 21.95
C ASN A 172 -4.70 2.35 20.59
N GLU A 173 -5.23 3.18 19.70
CA GLU A 173 -4.54 3.54 18.47
C GLU A 173 -3.24 4.24 18.86
N VAL A 174 -2.18 3.46 18.99
CA VAL A 174 -0.88 3.99 18.64
C VAL A 174 -1.09 4.33 17.17
N LEU A 175 -1.29 5.61 16.88
CA LEU A 175 -0.86 6.21 15.63
C LEU A 175 0.61 5.83 15.53
N ILE A 176 0.86 4.61 15.05
CA ILE A 176 2.14 4.20 14.55
C ILE A 176 2.27 5.12 13.36
N THR A 177 2.88 6.28 13.63
CA THR A 177 3.67 7.01 12.67
C THR A 177 4.58 5.93 12.14
N SER A 178 4.11 5.27 11.07
CA SER A 178 4.88 4.21 10.45
C SER A 178 6.22 4.84 10.25
N ASN A 179 7.23 4.27 10.90
CA ASN A 179 8.62 4.50 10.56
C ASN A 179 8.87 3.87 9.18
N SER A 180 7.97 4.20 8.25
CA SER A 180 7.98 3.91 6.84
C SER A 180 9.31 4.40 6.38
N VAL A 181 10.04 3.49 5.75
CA VAL A 181 11.29 3.77 5.08
C VAL A 181 11.15 5.01 4.19
N GLY A 182 9.95 5.31 3.69
CA GLY A 182 9.60 6.57 3.02
C GLY A 182 9.90 7.83 3.83
N ASN A 183 9.52 7.91 5.11
CA ASN A 183 9.81 9.09 5.95
C ASN A 183 11.30 9.23 6.25
N LYS A 184 12.03 8.12 6.40
CA LYS A 184 13.49 8.15 6.59
C LYS A 184 14.20 8.64 5.33
N VAL A 185 13.76 8.21 4.15
CA VAL A 185 14.28 8.66 2.85
C VAL A 185 13.93 10.14 2.62
N LEU A 186 12.73 10.57 2.99
CA LEU A 186 12.28 11.96 2.80
C LEU A 186 13.00 12.94 3.75
N ILE A 187 13.26 12.53 4.99
CA ILE A 187 14.09 13.31 5.93
C ILE A 187 15.56 13.33 5.48
N GLY A 188 16.09 12.22 4.97
CA GLY A 188 17.44 12.14 4.42
C GLY A 188 17.64 13.01 3.17
N SER A 189 16.66 13.03 2.25
CA SER A 189 16.72 13.86 1.05
C SER A 189 16.56 15.36 1.37
N ALA A 190 15.66 15.71 2.29
CA ALA A 190 15.48 17.09 2.72
C ALA A 190 16.73 17.65 3.41
N THR A 191 17.35 16.87 4.30
CA THR A 191 18.56 17.30 5.02
C THR A 191 19.76 17.45 4.10
N THR A 192 19.93 16.58 3.10
CA THR A 192 21.01 16.69 2.11
C THR A 192 20.81 17.89 1.17
N LEU A 193 19.57 18.20 0.77
CA LEU A 193 19.26 19.40 -0.03
C LEU A 193 19.57 20.68 0.73
N VAL A 194 19.22 20.74 2.03
CA VAL A 194 19.56 21.90 2.87
C VAL A 194 21.08 22.04 3.06
N PHE A 195 21.79 20.95 3.32
CA PHE A 195 23.25 20.97 3.48
C PHE A 195 23.97 21.42 2.20
N THR A 196 23.55 20.90 1.04
CA THR A 196 24.11 21.30 -0.26
C THR A 196 23.84 22.76 -0.58
N PHE A 197 22.64 23.26 -0.27
CA PHE A 197 22.31 24.69 -0.42
C PHE A 197 23.18 25.58 0.48
N MET A 198 23.39 25.18 1.73
CA MET A 198 24.28 25.89 2.66
C MET A 198 25.73 25.90 2.16
N LEU A 199 26.25 24.77 1.69
CA LEU A 199 27.58 24.70 1.09
C LEU A 199 27.70 25.59 -0.14
N PHE A 200 26.67 25.64 -0.99
CA PHE A 200 26.64 26.53 -2.15
C PHE A 200 26.72 28.01 -1.74
N ILE A 201 25.96 28.43 -0.73
CA ILE A 201 26.01 29.81 -0.19
C ILE A 201 27.40 30.12 0.36
N VAL A 202 28.00 29.21 1.12
CA VAL A 202 29.35 29.37 1.67
C VAL A 202 30.38 29.49 0.54
N CYS A 203 30.28 28.66 -0.50
CA CYS A 203 31.12 28.76 -1.69
C CYS A 203 30.96 30.10 -2.41
N LEU A 204 29.72 30.58 -2.60
CA LEU A 204 29.46 31.90 -3.17
C LEU A 204 30.08 33.02 -2.32
N TYR A 205 29.97 32.92 -1.00
CA TYR A 205 30.54 33.88 -0.06
C TYR A 205 32.08 33.92 -0.14
N ILE A 206 32.73 32.75 -0.18
CA ILE A 206 34.19 32.64 -0.34
C ILE A 206 34.63 33.19 -1.69
N CYS A 207 33.96 32.83 -2.78
CA CYS A 207 34.27 33.32 -4.13
C CYS A 207 34.06 34.84 -4.25
N ARG A 208 33.03 35.40 -3.58
CA ARG A 208 32.82 36.86 -3.47
C ARG A 208 33.96 37.52 -2.68
N LYS A 209 34.38 36.92 -1.56
CA LYS A 209 35.50 37.42 -0.74
C LYS A 209 36.82 37.41 -1.50
N GLN A 210 37.06 36.40 -2.32
CA GLN A 210 38.29 36.28 -3.12
C GLN A 210 38.27 37.07 -4.43
N ARG A 211 37.19 37.82 -4.74
CA ARG A 211 37.00 38.57 -6.00
C ARG A 211 37.27 37.73 -7.26
N LYS A 212 37.00 36.42 -7.20
CA LYS A 212 37.21 35.48 -8.32
C LYS A 212 35.98 35.31 -9.21
N PHE A 213 34.86 35.93 -8.86
CA PHE A 213 33.74 36.06 -9.78
C PHE A 213 34.08 37.11 -10.83
N CYS A 214 34.39 36.64 -12.05
CA CYS A 214 34.49 37.45 -13.25
C CYS A 214 33.10 37.95 -13.70
N TRP A 215 32.41 38.69 -12.84
CA TRP A 215 31.43 39.68 -13.32
C TRP A 215 32.23 40.92 -13.72
N SER A 216 33.09 40.78 -14.71
CA SER A 216 33.73 41.94 -15.32
C SER A 216 32.78 42.46 -16.39
N ASP A 217 32.30 43.68 -16.22
CA ASP A 217 31.46 44.45 -17.16
C ASP A 217 32.11 44.71 -18.53
N ASN A 218 33.25 44.09 -18.83
CA ASN A 218 34.07 44.39 -20.00
C ASN A 218 33.72 43.61 -21.28
N PHE A 219 32.59 42.89 -21.32
CA PHE A 219 32.13 42.24 -22.55
C PHE A 219 31.12 43.07 -23.37
N ALA A 220 30.72 44.27 -22.90
CA ALA A 220 29.64 45.04 -23.53
C ALA A 220 30.06 46.38 -24.15
N SER A 221 31.34 46.67 -24.40
CA SER A 221 31.73 47.90 -25.10
C SER A 221 33.01 47.76 -25.94
N PRO A 222 32.90 47.68 -27.28
CA PRO A 222 34.04 47.85 -28.17
C PRO A 222 34.29 49.35 -28.37
N ASN A 223 35.27 49.92 -27.68
CA ASN A 223 35.70 51.28 -27.98
C ASN A 223 36.51 51.29 -29.28
N THR A 224 35.91 51.94 -30.27
CA THR A 224 36.39 52.29 -31.59
C THR A 224 37.63 53.18 -31.48
N THR A 225 38.78 52.78 -32.03
CA THR A 225 39.71 53.75 -32.63
C THR A 225 40.53 53.10 -33.75
N THR A 226 40.38 53.73 -34.92
CA THR A 226 41.01 53.53 -36.22
C THR A 226 42.55 53.56 -36.20
N GLN A 227 43.21 52.62 -36.91
CA GLN A 227 44.10 52.88 -38.05
C GLN A 227 44.86 51.63 -38.56
N THR A 228 44.86 51.48 -39.89
CA THR A 228 45.88 50.87 -40.79
C THR A 228 46.21 49.36 -40.74
N GLN A 229 45.56 48.60 -41.65
CA GLN A 229 46.05 47.55 -42.59
C GLN A 229 47.22 46.57 -42.23
N PRO A 230 47.37 45.42 -42.94
CA PRO A 230 46.39 44.49 -43.52
C PRO A 230 46.73 42.99 -43.25
N THR A 231 45.94 42.09 -43.84
CA THR A 231 46.20 40.65 -44.11
C THR A 231 46.08 39.63 -42.97
N ARG A 232 44.97 38.88 -42.94
CA ARG A 232 44.89 37.58 -43.63
C ARG A 232 43.45 37.08 -43.74
N VAL A 233 43.16 36.68 -44.97
CA VAL A 233 41.98 36.02 -45.51
C VAL A 233 41.92 34.58 -45.00
N ILE A 234 40.73 34.12 -44.62
CA ILE A 234 40.23 32.74 -44.82
C ILE A 234 38.72 32.91 -45.10
N GLU A 235 38.31 33.23 -46.34
CA GLU A 235 37.71 32.27 -47.30
C GLU A 235 36.81 31.20 -46.62
N MET A 236 35.49 31.41 -46.59
CA MET A 236 34.54 31.07 -47.65
C MET A 236 34.43 29.55 -47.88
N ASN A 237 33.31 28.96 -47.47
CA ASN A 237 32.53 28.21 -48.45
C ASN A 237 31.05 28.17 -48.05
N GLU A 238 30.32 29.08 -48.67
CA GLU A 238 28.88 29.03 -48.89
C GLU A 238 28.64 28.11 -50.09
N SER A 239 27.63 27.23 -50.01
CA SER A 239 27.05 26.62 -51.20
C SER A 239 25.53 26.69 -51.09
N SER A 240 25.02 27.87 -51.43
CA SER A 240 23.68 28.10 -51.95
C SER A 240 23.59 27.56 -53.38
N VAL A 241 22.49 26.86 -53.70
CA VAL A 241 21.95 26.85 -55.06
C VAL A 241 20.43 27.02 -54.95
N GLN A 242 19.94 28.05 -55.65
CA GLN A 242 18.55 28.50 -55.75
C GLN A 242 18.13 28.50 -57.26
N PRO A 243 16.93 28.98 -57.67
CA PRO A 243 15.90 28.31 -58.49
C PRO A 243 15.91 28.72 -60.00
N PRO A 244 14.85 28.45 -60.82
CA PRO A 244 13.84 29.52 -61.05
C PRO A 244 12.39 29.11 -61.49
N ASN A 245 11.43 29.97 -61.12
CA ASN A 245 10.24 30.53 -61.79
C ASN A 245 9.54 29.83 -62.98
N THR A 246 8.20 29.73 -62.98
CA THR A 246 7.26 30.48 -63.86
C THR A 246 5.76 30.27 -63.49
N ALA A 247 4.91 31.22 -63.90
CA ALA A 247 3.51 31.45 -63.51
C ALA A 247 2.45 30.64 -64.30
N ALA A 248 1.24 30.47 -63.73
CA ALA A 248 -0.07 30.79 -64.35
C ALA A 248 -1.29 30.12 -63.65
N ALA A 249 -2.37 30.91 -63.48
CA ALA A 249 -3.81 30.60 -63.54
C ALA A 249 -4.48 29.43 -62.76
N LEU A 250 -5.56 29.78 -62.02
CA LEU A 250 -6.70 28.93 -61.60
C LEU A 250 -7.44 28.25 -62.79
N PRO A 251 -8.37 27.26 -62.64
CA PRO A 251 -9.13 26.84 -61.44
C PRO A 251 -9.32 25.29 -61.24
N SER A 252 -10.11 24.95 -60.20
CA SER A 252 -10.96 23.75 -59.98
C SER A 252 -10.45 22.54 -59.17
N ASN A 253 -11.22 22.27 -58.09
CA ASN A 253 -11.59 21.00 -57.44
C ASN A 253 -10.67 19.78 -57.59
N ASP A 254 -10.12 19.28 -56.48
CA ASP A 254 -10.73 18.16 -55.73
C ASP A 254 -9.94 17.85 -54.45
N GLN A 255 -10.65 17.21 -53.54
CA GLN A 255 -10.32 16.79 -52.18
C GLN A 255 -8.95 16.09 -52.06
N GLU A 256 -8.25 16.32 -50.94
CA GLU A 256 -7.60 15.20 -50.28
C GLU A 256 -7.40 15.42 -48.77
N ASP A 257 -7.95 14.44 -48.05
CA ASP A 257 -7.95 14.21 -46.62
C ASP A 257 -6.56 14.30 -45.97
N LYS A 258 -6.48 15.01 -44.85
CA LYS A 258 -5.42 14.82 -43.86
C LYS A 258 -6.01 14.69 -42.46
N ASP A 259 -5.88 13.47 -41.93
CA ASP A 259 -5.67 13.10 -40.53
C ASP A 259 -6.56 13.76 -39.47
N LEU A 260 -7.80 13.31 -39.39
CA LEU A 260 -8.54 13.32 -38.13
C LEU A 260 -8.60 11.90 -37.56
N PRO A 261 -8.36 11.70 -36.24
CA PRO A 261 -8.52 10.39 -35.63
C PRO A 261 -9.97 9.90 -35.80
N PRO A 262 -10.19 8.58 -35.94
CA PRO A 262 -11.52 8.03 -36.17
C PRO A 262 -12.47 8.39 -35.02
N SER A 263 -13.73 8.62 -35.36
CA SER A 263 -14.77 8.93 -34.38
C SER A 263 -15.01 7.76 -33.43
N TYR A 264 -15.14 8.08 -32.14
CA TYR A 264 -15.27 7.16 -30.99
C TYR A 264 -16.41 6.13 -31.10
N GLU A 265 -17.42 6.36 -31.95
CA GLU A 265 -18.53 5.43 -32.17
C GLU A 265 -18.15 4.15 -32.95
N SER A 266 -16.97 4.07 -33.58
CA SER A 266 -16.53 2.84 -34.24
C SER A 266 -16.01 1.76 -33.28
N LEU A 267 -15.87 2.06 -31.98
CA LEU A 267 -15.27 1.16 -30.99
C LEU A 267 -16.29 0.31 -30.21
N PHE A 268 -17.59 0.60 -30.31
CA PHE A 268 -18.61 -0.13 -29.56
C PHE A 268 -19.89 -0.33 -30.40
N PRO A 269 -20.04 -1.44 -31.12
CA PRO A 269 -21.31 -1.79 -31.76
C PRO A 269 -22.40 -2.00 -30.70
N SER A 270 -23.55 -1.38 -30.91
CA SER A 270 -24.71 -1.51 -30.03
C SER A 270 -25.21 -2.96 -29.95
N ARG A 271 -24.96 -3.59 -28.80
CA ARG A 271 -25.72 -4.75 -28.29
C ARG A 271 -25.83 -4.68 -26.78
#